data_AF-A0A3Q3ECE0-F1
#
_entry.id   AF-A0A3Q3ECE0-F1
#
_cell.length_a   1.000
_cell.length_b   1.000
_cell.length_c   1.000
_cell.angle_alpha   90.00
_cell.angle_beta   90.00
_cell.angle_gamma   90.00
#
_symmetry.space_group_name_H-M   'P 1'
#
loop_
_entity.id
_entity.type
_entity.pdbx_description
1 polymer ?
#
loop_
_entity_poly.entity_id
_entity_poly.type
_entity_poly.pdbx_seq_one_letter_code
_entity_poly.pdbx_strand_id
1 'polypeptide(L)'
;NSITSFKSITSVSFSLNSITSVSFSLNSITSVSFSLNSITSVSFSLNSITSVSFSLKSITSVSFSLNSITSVSFSLNSITSVSFSLNSITSVSFSLKSITSVSFSLNSITSVSFSLKSITSVSFSLNSITSVSFSLNSITSVSFSLKSITSVNFSLNSITSVSFSLNSITSVSFSLNSITSVSFSLNSITSVSFSLKSITSVSFSLNSITSVSFSLKSITSVSFSLNSITSVSFSLNSITSVSFSLNSITSVSFSLNSITSVSFSLNSITSVSFSLNSITSVSFSLNSITSVSFSLNSITSVSFSLNSITSVSFSLKSITSVSFSLNSITSVSFSLKSITSVNVSLNSITSVSFSLNSITSVSFSLNSITSVSFSLNSITSVSFSLNSITSVSFSLNSITSVSFSLNSITSVSFSLNSITSVSFSLNSITSVSFSLKHVSFSLNSITSVSFSCRSWRSAFLIPRQQKIEVVTGTLLYTGFTHQTFCINNSLEKGKESLCLPPP
;
A
#
# COMPACT_ATOMS: atom_id res chain seq x y z
N ASN A 1 -57.16 18.58 4.71
CA ASN A 1 -58.62 18.30 4.62
C ASN A 1 -59.03 18.37 3.15
N SER A 2 -60.27 18.01 2.82
CA SER A 2 -60.68 17.66 1.45
C SER A 2 -60.64 16.14 1.28
N ILE A 3 -61.41 15.61 0.32
CA ILE A 3 -61.83 14.21 0.24
C ILE A 3 -62.56 13.80 1.54
N THR A 4 -62.76 12.49 1.76
CA THR A 4 -63.50 11.91 2.90
C THR A 4 -63.21 10.41 3.03
N SER A 5 -63.36 9.68 1.92
CA SER A 5 -63.56 8.22 1.89
C SER A 5 -62.30 7.34 2.01
N PHE A 6 -61.14 7.92 2.32
CA PHE A 6 -59.83 7.25 2.15
C PHE A 6 -59.56 6.03 3.04
N LYS A 7 -60.48 5.64 3.94
CA LYS A 7 -60.60 4.26 4.44
C LYS A 7 -61.38 3.39 3.42
N SER A 8 -60.87 3.26 2.18
CA SER A 8 -61.44 2.41 1.11
C SER A 8 -60.47 2.22 -0.08
N ILE A 9 -60.89 1.40 -1.06
CA ILE A 9 -60.22 1.06 -2.34
C ILE A 9 -59.00 0.11 -2.23
N THR A 10 -58.94 -0.88 -3.12
CA THR A 10 -57.93 -1.97 -3.15
C THR A 10 -56.86 -1.86 -4.25
N SER A 11 -57.01 -0.92 -5.20
CA SER A 11 -56.01 -0.58 -6.23
C SER A 11 -56.28 0.81 -6.81
N VAL A 12 -55.26 1.66 -7.03
CA VAL A 12 -55.49 3.09 -7.34
C VAL A 12 -54.40 3.76 -8.22
N SER A 13 -54.75 4.87 -8.86
CA SER A 13 -53.82 5.88 -9.33
C SER A 13 -54.23 7.26 -8.82
N PHE A 14 -53.29 8.02 -8.30
CA PHE A 14 -53.51 9.38 -7.81
C PHE A 14 -52.70 10.39 -8.61
N SER A 15 -53.35 11.44 -9.12
CA SER A 15 -52.71 12.56 -9.79
C SER A 15 -53.15 13.87 -9.16
N LEU A 16 -52.23 14.66 -8.62
CA LEU A 16 -52.52 15.94 -7.94
C LEU A 16 -51.50 17.01 -8.32
N ASN A 17 -51.95 18.27 -8.35
CA ASN A 17 -51.12 19.42 -8.72
C ASN A 17 -51.50 20.64 -7.87
N SER A 18 -50.51 21.46 -7.50
CA SER A 18 -50.70 22.77 -6.83
C SER A 18 -51.47 22.70 -5.50
N ILE A 19 -51.02 21.84 -4.58
CA ILE A 19 -51.63 21.65 -3.25
C ILE A 19 -50.65 22.08 -2.15
N THR A 20 -51.12 22.71 -1.08
CA THR A 20 -50.25 23.06 0.06
C THR A 20 -49.77 21.80 0.79
N SER A 21 -50.69 20.94 1.23
CA SER A 21 -50.35 19.69 1.91
C SER A 21 -51.33 18.54 1.61
N VAL A 22 -50.81 17.32 1.55
CA VAL A 22 -51.63 16.09 1.41
C VAL A 22 -50.98 14.92 2.14
N SER A 23 -51.79 14.03 2.71
CA SER A 23 -51.33 12.81 3.37
C SER A 23 -52.11 11.60 2.86
N PHE A 24 -51.41 10.47 2.70
CA PHE A 24 -51.98 9.21 2.23
C PHE A 24 -51.73 8.12 3.26
N SER A 25 -52.78 7.38 3.62
CA SER A 25 -52.68 6.18 4.44
C SER A 25 -53.48 5.07 3.79
N LEU A 26 -52.81 4.00 3.34
CA LEU A 26 -53.42 2.88 2.61
C LEU A 26 -52.91 1.54 3.16
N ASN A 27 -53.77 0.52 3.10
CA ASN A 27 -53.48 -0.82 3.61
C ASN A 27 -54.11 -1.89 2.71
N SER A 28 -53.43 -3.03 2.54
CA SER A 28 -53.96 -4.21 1.83
C SER A 28 -54.39 -3.92 0.37
N ILE A 29 -53.45 -3.38 -0.42
CA ILE A 29 -53.67 -2.98 -1.82
C ILE A 29 -52.78 -3.83 -2.75
N THR A 30 -53.28 -4.21 -3.93
CA THR A 30 -52.45 -4.95 -4.90
C THR A 30 -51.47 -4.00 -5.60
N SER A 31 -51.96 -2.86 -6.09
CA SER A 31 -51.15 -1.87 -6.82
C SER A 31 -51.63 -0.44 -6.56
N VAL A 32 -50.68 0.48 -6.36
CA VAL A 32 -50.99 1.91 -6.32
C VAL A 32 -49.89 2.77 -6.96
N SER A 33 -50.29 3.82 -7.67
CA SER A 33 -49.38 4.79 -8.30
C SER A 33 -49.71 6.23 -7.89
N PHE A 34 -48.67 7.05 -7.75
CA PHE A 34 -48.78 8.46 -7.37
C PHE A 34 -47.99 9.36 -8.32
N SER A 35 -48.66 10.36 -8.89
CA SER A 35 -48.06 11.42 -9.72
C SER A 35 -48.38 12.78 -9.11
N LEU A 36 -47.45 13.41 -8.41
CA LEU A 36 -47.69 14.68 -7.71
C LEU A 36 -46.74 15.79 -8.19
N ASN A 37 -47.27 17.00 -8.39
CA ASN A 37 -46.49 18.15 -8.83
C ASN A 37 -46.81 19.42 -8.03
N SER A 38 -45.81 20.27 -7.77
CA SER A 38 -45.98 21.58 -7.10
C SER A 38 -46.71 21.49 -5.75
N ILE A 39 -46.12 20.82 -4.76
CA ILE A 39 -46.70 20.64 -3.43
C ILE A 39 -45.75 21.14 -2.33
N THR A 40 -46.25 21.72 -1.23
CA THR A 40 -45.36 22.11 -0.11
C THR A 40 -44.99 20.91 0.78
N SER A 41 -45.98 20.10 1.20
CA SER A 41 -45.70 18.89 1.99
C SER A 41 -46.55 17.68 1.59
N VAL A 42 -45.90 16.51 1.56
CA VAL A 42 -46.56 15.21 1.34
C VAL A 42 -46.10 14.18 2.36
N SER A 43 -47.02 13.38 2.90
CA SER A 43 -46.68 12.18 3.69
C SER A 43 -47.39 10.92 3.20
N PHE A 44 -46.69 9.79 3.24
CA PHE A 44 -47.20 8.48 2.85
C PHE A 44 -47.00 7.46 3.98
N SER A 45 -48.07 6.76 4.34
CA SER A 45 -48.05 5.62 5.27
C SER A 45 -48.73 4.43 4.60
N LEU A 46 -47.96 3.51 4.01
CA LEU A 46 -48.50 2.38 3.25
C LEU A 46 -48.09 1.04 3.88
N ASN A 47 -49.03 0.10 3.96
CA ASN A 47 -48.80 -1.22 4.55
C ASN A 47 -49.41 -2.35 3.70
N SER A 48 -48.73 -3.50 3.63
CA SER A 48 -49.22 -4.71 2.95
C SER A 48 -49.63 -4.46 1.50
N ILE A 49 -48.66 -4.10 0.65
CA ILE A 49 -48.90 -3.78 -0.77
C ILE A 49 -48.04 -4.65 -1.69
N THR A 50 -48.53 -5.11 -2.84
CA THR A 50 -47.67 -5.85 -3.79
C THR A 50 -46.79 -4.92 -4.62
N SER A 51 -47.34 -3.81 -5.13
CA SER A 51 -46.60 -2.86 -5.97
C SER A 51 -46.95 -1.39 -5.71
N VAL A 52 -45.93 -0.53 -5.62
CA VAL A 52 -46.09 0.93 -5.50
C VAL A 52 -45.16 1.67 -6.46
N SER A 53 -45.65 2.73 -7.11
CA SER A 53 -44.82 3.68 -7.86
C SER A 53 -45.10 5.13 -7.47
N PHE A 54 -44.03 5.93 -7.40
CA PHE A 54 -44.08 7.37 -7.10
C PHE A 54 -43.33 8.17 -8.18
N SER A 55 -43.99 9.18 -8.72
CA SER A 55 -43.43 10.18 -9.64
C SER A 55 -43.72 11.58 -9.10
N LEU A 56 -42.79 12.15 -8.33
CA LEU A 56 -43.01 13.42 -7.63
C LEU A 56 -42.07 14.52 -8.14
N LYS A 57 -42.61 15.73 -8.36
CA LYS A 57 -41.87 16.87 -8.91
C LYS A 57 -42.17 18.17 -8.17
N SER A 58 -41.15 19.01 -7.96
CA SER A 58 -41.28 20.35 -7.38
C SER A 58 -41.99 20.33 -6.03
N ILE A 59 -41.41 19.65 -5.03
CA ILE A 59 -41.99 19.52 -3.69
C ILE A 59 -41.04 20.12 -2.64
N THR A 60 -41.55 20.81 -1.61
CA THR A 60 -40.65 21.27 -0.53
C THR A 60 -40.27 20.12 0.40
N SER A 61 -41.23 19.32 0.88
CA SER A 61 -40.98 18.21 1.81
C SER A 61 -41.79 16.96 1.49
N VAL A 62 -41.16 15.78 1.56
CA VAL A 62 -41.83 14.47 1.45
C VAL A 62 -41.36 13.50 2.53
N SER A 63 -42.28 12.77 3.15
CA SER A 63 -41.95 11.63 4.03
C SER A 63 -42.66 10.34 3.61
N PHE A 64 -41.93 9.22 3.67
CA PHE A 64 -42.43 7.88 3.36
C PHE A 64 -42.22 6.93 4.54
N SER A 65 -43.30 6.27 4.97
CA SER A 65 -43.30 5.17 5.92
C SER A 65 -43.98 3.96 5.27
N LEU A 66 -43.18 3.00 4.78
CA LEU A 66 -43.69 1.85 4.03
C LEU A 66 -43.32 0.54 4.73
N ASN A 67 -44.29 -0.38 4.86
CA ASN A 67 -44.09 -1.67 5.51
C ASN A 67 -44.71 -2.83 4.72
N SER A 68 -44.02 -3.97 4.66
CA SER A 68 -44.48 -5.21 4.02
C SER A 68 -44.89 -4.99 2.56
N ILE A 69 -43.92 -4.65 1.69
CA ILE A 69 -44.18 -4.38 0.27
C ILE A 69 -43.29 -5.23 -0.65
N THR A 70 -43.86 -5.87 -1.68
CA THR A 70 -43.04 -6.68 -2.61
C THR A 70 -42.18 -5.81 -3.53
N SER A 71 -42.73 -4.74 -4.10
CA SER A 71 -42.01 -3.85 -5.02
C SER A 71 -42.36 -2.37 -4.84
N VAL A 72 -41.33 -1.52 -4.81
CA VAL A 72 -41.48 -0.06 -4.78
C VAL A 72 -40.54 0.63 -5.78
N SER A 73 -41.04 1.65 -6.47
CA SER A 73 -40.24 2.52 -7.34
C SER A 73 -40.45 4.00 -7.02
N PHE A 74 -39.36 4.77 -6.95
CA PHE A 74 -39.37 6.21 -6.70
C PHE A 74 -38.66 6.97 -7.83
N SER A 75 -39.37 7.91 -8.44
CA SER A 75 -38.82 8.92 -9.36
C SER A 75 -39.11 10.30 -8.77
N LEU A 76 -38.10 10.94 -8.19
CA LEU A 76 -38.25 12.25 -7.53
C LEU A 76 -37.34 13.29 -8.18
N ASN A 77 -37.88 14.47 -8.48
CA ASN A 77 -37.11 15.55 -9.09
C ASN A 77 -37.44 16.92 -8.48
N SER A 78 -36.41 17.72 -8.16
CA SER A 78 -36.55 19.08 -7.62
C SER A 78 -37.31 19.08 -6.30
N ILE A 79 -36.71 18.52 -5.25
CA ILE A 79 -37.29 18.48 -3.90
C ILE A 79 -36.34 19.13 -2.88
N THR A 80 -36.84 19.84 -1.87
CA THR A 80 -35.94 20.37 -0.82
C THR A 80 -35.53 19.26 0.15
N SER A 81 -36.49 18.58 0.80
CA SER A 81 -36.20 17.48 1.73
C SER A 81 -37.04 16.21 1.48
N VAL A 82 -36.40 15.03 1.60
CA VAL A 82 -37.08 13.73 1.56
C VAL A 82 -36.60 12.82 2.69
N SER A 83 -37.52 12.13 3.37
CA SER A 83 -37.19 11.05 4.31
C SER A 83 -37.89 9.74 3.95
N PHE A 84 -37.15 8.63 4.05
CA PHE A 84 -37.65 7.28 3.81
C PHE A 84 -37.44 6.40 5.03
N SER A 85 -38.51 5.76 5.51
CA SER A 85 -38.51 4.71 6.53
C SER A 85 -39.19 3.47 5.93
N LEU A 86 -38.41 2.51 5.45
CA LEU A 86 -38.94 1.31 4.77
C LEU A 86 -38.56 0.03 5.53
N ASN A 87 -39.54 -0.87 5.71
CA ASN A 87 -39.35 -2.13 6.43
C ASN A 87 -39.98 -3.31 5.68
N SER A 88 -39.31 -4.46 5.69
CA SER A 88 -39.80 -5.72 5.10
C SER A 88 -40.20 -5.57 3.63
N ILE A 89 -39.23 -5.29 2.76
CA ILE A 89 -39.47 -5.09 1.32
C ILE A 89 -38.66 -6.09 0.48
N THR A 90 -39.23 -6.65 -0.59
CA THR A 90 -38.46 -7.55 -1.47
C THR A 90 -37.57 -6.75 -2.43
N SER A 91 -38.13 -5.72 -3.06
CA SER A 91 -37.39 -4.88 -4.03
C SER A 91 -37.76 -3.39 -3.93
N VAL A 92 -36.74 -2.52 -3.96
CA VAL A 92 -36.94 -1.07 -4.07
C VAL A 92 -35.91 -0.41 -4.99
N SER A 93 -36.38 0.56 -5.78
CA SER A 93 -35.56 1.36 -6.69
C SER A 93 -35.78 2.86 -6.47
N PHE A 94 -34.69 3.62 -6.45
CA PHE A 94 -34.70 5.07 -6.27
C PHE A 94 -33.98 5.77 -7.44
N SER A 95 -34.67 6.68 -8.11
CA SER A 95 -34.16 7.60 -9.13
C SER A 95 -34.43 9.03 -8.65
N LEU A 96 -33.44 9.66 -8.00
CA LEU A 96 -33.61 10.97 -7.38
C LEU A 96 -32.70 12.02 -8.02
N LYS A 97 -33.24 13.19 -8.35
CA LYS A 97 -32.52 14.27 -9.02
C LYS A 97 -32.79 15.64 -8.40
N SER A 98 -31.74 16.44 -8.24
CA SER A 98 -31.85 17.84 -7.79
C SER A 98 -32.58 17.96 -6.46
N ILE A 99 -31.99 17.39 -5.39
CA ILE A 99 -32.55 17.43 -4.04
C ILE A 99 -31.59 18.14 -3.07
N THR A 100 -32.09 18.90 -2.09
CA THR A 100 -31.19 19.49 -1.07
C THR A 100 -30.77 18.43 -0.05
N SER A 101 -31.72 17.75 0.62
CA SER A 101 -31.42 16.70 1.60
C SER A 101 -32.27 15.43 1.42
N VAL A 102 -31.64 14.27 1.59
CA VAL A 102 -32.31 12.96 1.63
C VAL A 102 -31.81 12.11 2.78
N SER A 103 -32.72 11.47 3.52
CA SER A 103 -32.39 10.44 4.51
C SER A 103 -33.10 9.11 4.22
N PHE A 104 -32.34 8.01 4.35
CA PHE A 104 -32.85 6.65 4.18
C PHE A 104 -32.64 5.82 5.45
N SER A 105 -33.71 5.25 5.97
CA SER A 105 -33.72 4.24 7.03
C SER A 105 -34.41 2.98 6.49
N LEU A 106 -33.61 1.98 6.07
CA LEU A 106 -34.12 0.76 5.45
C LEU A 106 -33.78 -0.47 6.30
N ASN A 107 -34.77 -1.35 6.53
CA ASN A 107 -34.59 -2.57 7.31
C ASN A 107 -35.23 -3.78 6.62
N SER A 108 -34.55 -4.93 6.66
CA SER A 108 -35.05 -6.21 6.13
C SER A 108 -35.47 -6.12 4.66
N ILE A 109 -34.50 -5.89 3.76
CA ILE A 109 -34.76 -5.75 2.32
C ILE A 109 -33.92 -6.72 1.48
N THR A 110 -34.54 -7.44 0.54
CA THR A 110 -33.77 -8.37 -0.33
C THR A 110 -32.91 -7.63 -1.36
N SER A 111 -33.46 -6.62 -2.02
CA SER A 111 -32.76 -5.85 -3.06
C SER A 111 -33.06 -4.34 -3.03
N VAL A 112 -32.00 -3.54 -3.14
CA VAL A 112 -32.08 -2.07 -3.21
C VAL A 112 -31.19 -1.52 -4.33
N SER A 113 -31.70 -0.54 -5.07
CA SER A 113 -30.91 0.23 -6.05
C SER A 113 -31.11 1.74 -5.90
N PHE A 114 -30.00 2.48 -5.86
CA PHE A 114 -30.00 3.95 -5.79
C PHE A 114 -29.30 4.56 -7.01
N SER A 115 -30.00 5.47 -7.69
CA SER A 115 -29.48 6.34 -8.74
C SER A 115 -29.75 7.79 -8.34
N LEU A 116 -28.76 8.46 -7.77
CA LEU A 116 -28.90 9.81 -7.23
C LEU A 116 -28.00 10.81 -7.97
N LYS A 117 -28.56 11.96 -8.40
CA LYS A 117 -27.83 12.99 -9.13
C LYS A 117 -28.10 14.40 -8.59
N SER A 118 -27.03 15.19 -8.40
CA SER A 118 -27.12 16.59 -7.99
C SER A 118 -27.85 16.75 -6.65
N ILE A 119 -27.26 16.24 -5.58
CA ILE A 119 -27.83 16.36 -4.22
C ILE A 119 -26.86 17.10 -3.29
N THR A 120 -27.33 17.92 -2.35
CA THR A 120 -26.43 18.55 -1.38
C THR A 120 -26.00 17.55 -0.30
N SER A 121 -26.94 16.92 0.41
CA SER A 121 -26.63 15.92 1.45
C SER A 121 -27.48 14.65 1.35
N VAL A 122 -26.86 13.49 1.57
CA VAL A 122 -27.53 12.19 1.67
C VAL A 122 -27.02 11.41 2.87
N SER A 123 -27.93 10.80 3.65
CA SER A 123 -27.59 9.82 4.69
C SER A 123 -28.29 8.48 4.47
N PHE A 124 -27.56 7.39 4.67
CA PHE A 124 -28.06 6.02 4.57
C PHE A 124 -27.83 5.27 5.87
N SER A 125 -28.91 4.73 6.44
CA SER A 125 -28.90 3.78 7.56
C SER A 125 -29.60 2.50 7.09
N LEU A 126 -28.83 1.49 6.71
CA LEU A 126 -29.36 0.23 6.16
C LEU A 126 -29.01 -0.97 7.04
N ASN A 127 -29.98 -1.82 7.35
CA ASN A 127 -29.80 -3.01 8.18
C ASN A 127 -30.47 -4.25 7.56
N SER A 128 -29.80 -5.40 7.64
CA SER A 128 -30.31 -6.70 7.18
C SER A 128 -30.76 -6.67 5.71
N ILE A 129 -29.78 -6.52 4.79
CA ILE A 129 -30.05 -6.45 3.34
C ILE A 129 -29.29 -7.55 2.60
N THR A 130 -29.92 -8.22 1.63
CA THR A 130 -29.20 -9.24 0.83
C THR A 130 -28.32 -8.57 -0.23
N SER A 131 -28.84 -7.57 -0.95
CA SER A 131 -28.10 -6.84 -1.99
C SER A 131 -28.45 -5.34 -2.04
N VAL A 132 -27.44 -4.49 -2.19
CA VAL A 132 -27.62 -3.05 -2.45
C VAL A 132 -26.59 -2.49 -3.44
N SER A 133 -27.06 -1.63 -4.33
CA SER A 133 -26.24 -0.92 -5.32
C SER A 133 -26.43 0.60 -5.23
N PHE A 134 -25.33 1.34 -5.31
CA PHE A 134 -25.31 2.81 -5.29
C PHE A 134 -24.63 3.36 -6.53
N SER A 135 -25.34 4.24 -7.25
CA SER A 135 -24.83 5.07 -8.33
C SER A 135 -25.08 6.53 -7.98
N LEU A 136 -24.05 7.21 -7.47
CA LEU A 136 -24.15 8.60 -6.99
C LEU A 136 -23.27 9.52 -7.82
N ASN A 137 -23.82 10.64 -8.29
CA ASN A 137 -23.08 11.62 -9.08
C ASN A 137 -23.37 13.06 -8.64
N SER A 138 -22.31 13.87 -8.47
CA SER A 138 -22.41 15.30 -8.15
C SER A 138 -23.13 15.53 -6.82
N ILE A 139 -22.51 15.09 -5.71
CA ILE A 139 -23.07 15.25 -4.36
C ILE A 139 -22.10 16.05 -3.47
N THR A 140 -22.57 16.92 -2.58
CA THR A 140 -21.66 17.60 -1.64
C THR A 140 -21.23 16.66 -0.52
N SER A 141 -22.17 16.07 0.23
CA SER A 141 -21.85 15.13 1.31
C SER A 141 -22.70 13.85 1.29
N VAL A 142 -22.07 12.71 1.57
CA VAL A 142 -22.74 11.42 1.74
C VAL A 142 -22.23 10.69 2.99
N SER A 143 -23.13 10.12 3.79
CA SER A 143 -22.78 9.20 4.87
C SER A 143 -23.50 7.85 4.74
N PHE A 144 -22.74 6.77 4.97
CA PHE A 144 -23.25 5.39 4.95
C PHE A 144 -23.02 4.71 6.29
N SER A 145 -24.10 4.19 6.88
CA SER A 145 -24.11 3.31 8.05
C SER A 145 -24.80 2.00 7.66
N LEU A 146 -24.02 0.98 7.29
CA LEU A 146 -24.53 -0.30 6.77
C LEU A 146 -24.21 -1.46 7.72
N LYS A 147 -25.21 -2.27 8.06
CA LYS A 147 -25.07 -3.42 8.95
C LYS A 147 -25.70 -4.69 8.38
N SER A 148 -24.99 -5.82 8.50
CA SER A 148 -25.48 -7.15 8.13
C SER A 148 -25.95 -7.21 6.67
N ILE A 149 -25.01 -7.09 5.73
CA ILE A 149 -25.31 -7.11 4.29
C ILE A 149 -24.46 -8.16 3.56
N THR A 150 -25.07 -8.92 2.64
CA THR A 150 -24.35 -9.94 1.85
C THR A 150 -23.58 -9.33 0.69
N SER A 151 -24.15 -8.37 -0.05
CA SER A 151 -23.42 -7.68 -1.11
C SER A 151 -23.75 -6.19 -1.21
N VAL A 152 -22.69 -5.38 -1.36
CA VAL A 152 -22.76 -3.93 -1.58
C VAL A 152 -21.87 -3.52 -2.73
N ASN A 153 -22.39 -2.71 -3.67
CA ASN A 153 -21.57 -2.08 -4.71
C ASN A 153 -21.74 -0.56 -4.71
N PHE A 154 -20.63 0.18 -4.67
CA PHE A 154 -20.59 1.64 -4.74
C PHE A 154 -19.92 2.13 -6.02
N SER A 155 -20.64 2.91 -6.81
CA SER A 155 -20.13 3.72 -7.91
C SER A 155 -20.38 5.20 -7.60
N LEU A 156 -19.34 5.92 -7.17
CA LEU A 156 -19.44 7.32 -6.75
C LEU A 156 -18.57 8.20 -7.64
N ASN A 157 -19.13 9.30 -8.16
CA ASN A 157 -18.42 10.26 -8.99
C ASN A 157 -18.68 11.72 -8.56
N SER A 158 -17.64 12.53 -8.53
CA SER A 158 -17.72 13.98 -8.26
C SER A 158 -18.42 14.27 -6.93
N ILE A 159 -17.79 13.90 -5.81
CA ILE A 159 -18.33 14.14 -4.46
C ILE A 159 -17.35 14.99 -3.65
N THR A 160 -17.81 15.89 -2.79
CA THR A 160 -16.88 16.62 -1.90
C THR A 160 -16.45 15.74 -0.73
N SER A 161 -17.38 15.20 0.05
CA SER A 161 -17.06 14.31 1.18
C SER A 161 -17.91 13.04 1.23
N VAL A 162 -17.29 11.91 1.56
CA VAL A 162 -17.96 10.63 1.81
C VAL A 162 -17.43 9.97 3.09
N SER A 163 -18.33 9.45 3.93
CA SER A 163 -17.97 8.58 5.05
C SER A 163 -18.69 7.24 4.99
N PHE A 164 -17.95 6.17 5.26
CA PHE A 164 -18.45 4.79 5.31
C PHE A 164 -18.22 4.19 6.70
N SER A 165 -19.29 3.68 7.31
CA SER A 165 -19.28 2.83 8.51
C SER A 165 -19.99 1.53 8.17
N LEU A 166 -19.24 0.47 7.90
CA LEU A 166 -19.80 -0.83 7.47
C LEU A 166 -19.42 -1.94 8.47
N ASN A 167 -20.40 -2.74 8.87
CA ASN A 167 -20.21 -3.84 9.80
C ASN A 167 -20.93 -5.13 9.37
N SER A 168 -20.26 -6.27 9.49
CA SER A 168 -20.78 -7.59 9.08
C SER A 168 -21.07 -7.66 7.58
N ILE A 169 -20.00 -7.36 6.82
CA ILE A 169 -19.81 -7.38 5.36
C ILE A 169 -19.56 -8.76 4.71
N THR A 170 -20.44 -9.43 3.94
CA THR A 170 -19.92 -10.58 3.16
C THR A 170 -19.08 -10.11 1.97
N SER A 171 -19.60 -9.20 1.14
CA SER A 171 -18.86 -8.63 -0.01
C SER A 171 -19.14 -7.14 -0.22
N VAL A 172 -18.10 -6.35 -0.47
CA VAL A 172 -18.23 -4.93 -0.85
C VAL A 172 -17.20 -4.51 -1.91
N SER A 173 -17.66 -3.77 -2.92
CA SER A 173 -16.82 -3.17 -3.96
C SER A 173 -17.00 -1.65 -4.01
N PHE A 174 -15.88 -0.93 -4.08
CA PHE A 174 -15.85 0.54 -4.21
C PHE A 174 -15.19 0.95 -5.52
N SER A 175 -15.92 1.72 -6.34
CA SER A 175 -15.42 2.43 -7.53
C SER A 175 -15.66 3.92 -7.36
N LEU A 176 -14.64 4.65 -6.88
CA LEU A 176 -14.75 6.06 -6.54
C LEU A 176 -13.87 6.93 -7.47
N ASN A 177 -14.43 7.98 -8.04
CA ASN A 177 -13.71 8.91 -8.94
C ASN A 177 -13.98 10.38 -8.58
N SER A 178 -12.92 11.19 -8.56
CA SER A 178 -12.99 12.64 -8.34
C SER A 178 -13.68 13.01 -7.02
N ILE A 179 -13.06 12.67 -5.89
CA ILE A 179 -13.59 12.97 -4.55
C ILE A 179 -12.58 13.79 -3.74
N THR A 180 -13.02 14.83 -3.00
CA THR A 180 -12.09 15.61 -2.17
C THR A 180 -11.66 14.80 -0.94
N SER A 181 -12.59 14.30 -0.13
CA SER A 181 -12.27 13.48 1.05
C SER A 181 -13.14 12.22 1.19
N VAL A 182 -12.50 11.11 1.58
CA VAL A 182 -13.18 9.84 1.88
C VAL A 182 -12.65 9.24 3.19
N SER A 183 -13.54 8.76 4.05
CA SER A 183 -13.17 7.94 5.21
C SER A 183 -13.88 6.59 5.23
N PHE A 184 -13.13 5.53 5.54
CA PHE A 184 -13.64 4.17 5.66
C PHE A 184 -13.41 3.63 7.07
N SER A 185 -14.48 3.20 7.73
CA SER A 185 -14.46 2.40 8.96
C SER A 185 -15.17 1.08 8.68
N LEU A 186 -14.40 0.01 8.46
CA LEU A 186 -14.93 -1.30 8.07
C LEU A 186 -14.59 -2.35 9.13
N ASN A 187 -15.59 -3.10 9.60
CA ASN A 187 -15.41 -4.16 10.60
C ASN A 187 -16.09 -5.47 10.19
N SER A 188 -15.41 -6.60 10.43
CA SER A 188 -15.92 -7.95 10.18
C SER A 188 -16.42 -8.14 8.75
N ILE A 189 -15.49 -8.14 7.79
CA ILE A 189 -15.78 -8.25 6.35
C ILE A 189 -15.04 -9.46 5.75
N THR A 190 -15.67 -10.25 4.87
CA THR A 190 -15.01 -11.40 4.21
C THR A 190 -14.22 -11.00 2.95
N SER A 191 -14.52 -9.83 2.37
CA SER A 191 -14.68 -9.57 0.94
C SER A 191 -14.68 -8.06 0.67
N VAL A 192 -13.53 -7.39 0.47
CA VAL A 192 -13.50 -5.97 0.06
C VAL A 192 -12.48 -5.65 -1.04
N SER A 193 -12.92 -4.84 -2.02
CA SER A 193 -12.09 -4.30 -3.09
C SER A 193 -12.27 -2.79 -3.26
N PHE A 194 -11.17 -2.07 -3.46
CA PHE A 194 -11.16 -0.62 -3.67
C PHE A 194 -10.51 -0.26 -5.01
N SER A 195 -11.23 0.50 -5.84
CA SER A 195 -10.75 1.14 -7.06
C SER A 195 -10.98 2.65 -6.93
N LEU A 196 -9.94 3.40 -6.55
CA LEU A 196 -10.03 4.83 -6.26
C LEU A 196 -9.17 5.64 -7.22
N LYS A 197 -9.74 6.71 -7.79
CA LYS A 197 -9.06 7.60 -8.74
C LYS A 197 -9.30 9.08 -8.43
N SER A 198 -8.23 9.87 -8.51
CA SER A 198 -8.29 11.34 -8.37
C SER A 198 -8.95 11.78 -7.05
N ILE A 199 -8.30 11.46 -5.93
CA ILE A 199 -8.79 11.79 -4.58
C ILE A 199 -7.78 12.68 -3.85
N THR A 200 -8.22 13.74 -3.15
CA THR A 200 -7.29 14.57 -2.36
C THR A 200 -6.86 13.88 -1.08
N SER A 201 -7.80 13.40 -0.26
CA SER A 201 -7.49 12.62 0.95
C SER A 201 -8.37 11.39 1.12
N VAL A 202 -7.76 10.29 1.56
CA VAL A 202 -8.48 9.07 1.95
C VAL A 202 -7.88 8.43 3.20
N SER A 203 -8.73 8.01 4.13
CA SER A 203 -8.33 7.26 5.32
C SER A 203 -9.06 5.92 5.43
N PHE A 204 -8.31 4.87 5.78
CA PHE A 204 -8.82 3.52 5.97
C PHE A 204 -8.57 3.04 7.40
N SER A 205 -9.64 2.66 8.10
CA SER A 205 -9.62 1.94 9.37
C SER A 205 -10.35 0.61 9.18
N LEU A 206 -9.59 -0.47 8.96
CA LEU A 206 -10.16 -1.80 8.69
C LEU A 206 -9.79 -2.80 9.79
N ASN A 207 -10.78 -3.53 10.30
CA ASN A 207 -10.59 -4.54 11.34
C ASN A 207 -11.28 -5.87 11.00
N SER A 208 -10.59 -6.98 11.30
CA SER A 208 -11.11 -8.36 11.16
C SER A 208 -11.59 -8.67 9.74
N ILE A 209 -10.65 -8.81 8.79
CA ILE A 209 -10.97 -9.05 7.37
C ILE A 209 -10.33 -10.31 6.77
N THR A 210 -11.20 -11.12 6.16
CA THR A 210 -11.03 -11.92 4.93
C THR A 210 -9.83 -11.60 4.02
N SER A 211 -10.16 -10.95 2.90
CA SER A 211 -9.22 -10.44 1.91
C SER A 211 -9.52 -8.98 1.54
N VAL A 212 -8.45 -8.21 1.31
CA VAL A 212 -8.52 -6.80 0.87
C VAL A 212 -7.66 -6.57 -0.36
N SER A 213 -8.20 -5.84 -1.35
CA SER A 213 -7.41 -5.32 -2.47
C SER A 213 -7.59 -3.82 -2.65
N PHE A 214 -6.47 -3.10 -2.85
CA PHE A 214 -6.44 -1.67 -3.11
C PHE A 214 -5.80 -1.38 -4.49
N SER A 215 -6.53 -0.68 -5.35
CA SER A 215 -6.06 -0.11 -6.61
C SER A 215 -6.28 1.40 -6.56
N LEU A 216 -5.24 2.16 -6.22
CA LEU A 216 -5.32 3.61 -6.02
C LEU A 216 -4.47 4.37 -7.04
N LYS A 217 -5.05 5.38 -7.69
CA LYS A 217 -4.36 6.21 -8.69
C LYS A 217 -4.59 7.70 -8.49
N SER A 218 -3.51 8.49 -8.54
CA SER A 218 -3.56 9.95 -8.47
C SER A 218 -4.22 10.44 -7.18
N ILE A 219 -3.57 10.20 -6.05
CA ILE A 219 -4.06 10.59 -4.71
C ILE A 219 -3.05 11.52 -4.02
N THR A 220 -3.48 12.62 -3.42
CA THR A 220 -2.54 13.49 -2.68
C THR A 220 -2.10 12.84 -1.38
N SER A 221 -3.03 12.41 -0.53
CA SER A 221 -2.72 11.76 0.76
C SER A 221 -3.58 10.53 1.03
N VAL A 222 -2.96 9.47 1.54
CA VAL A 222 -3.65 8.27 2.01
C VAL A 222 -3.05 7.73 3.31
N SER A 223 -3.92 7.32 4.24
CA SER A 223 -3.51 6.62 5.46
C SER A 223 -4.24 5.28 5.63
N PHE A 224 -3.48 4.24 6.01
CA PHE A 224 -4.00 2.91 6.30
C PHE A 224 -3.75 2.51 7.75
N SER A 225 -4.81 2.17 8.47
CA SER A 225 -4.80 1.53 9.78
C SER A 225 -5.52 0.19 9.68
N LEU A 226 -4.76 -0.91 9.54
CA LEU A 226 -5.32 -2.24 9.31
C LEU A 226 -4.96 -3.18 10.47
N ASN A 227 -5.96 -3.91 10.98
CA ASN A 227 -5.77 -4.87 12.06
C ASN A 227 -6.48 -6.20 11.79
N SER A 228 -5.81 -7.31 12.10
CA SER A 228 -6.36 -8.68 12.00
C SER A 228 -6.90 -9.01 10.60
N ILE A 229 -6.00 -9.08 9.61
CA ILE A 229 -6.34 -9.35 8.20
C ILE A 229 -5.57 -10.57 7.69
N THR A 230 -6.24 -11.51 7.02
CA THR A 230 -5.53 -12.70 6.47
C THR A 230 -4.70 -12.34 5.23
N SER A 231 -5.27 -11.57 4.30
CA SER A 231 -4.56 -11.16 3.08
C SER A 231 -4.89 -9.72 2.67
N VAL A 232 -3.86 -8.96 2.31
CA VAL A 232 -4.02 -7.62 1.75
C VAL A 232 -3.03 -7.35 0.61
N SER A 233 -3.52 -6.72 -0.46
CA SER A 233 -2.73 -6.34 -1.63
C SER A 233 -2.89 -4.85 -1.94
N PHE A 234 -1.77 -4.17 -2.21
CA PHE A 234 -1.73 -2.76 -2.54
C PHE A 234 -1.10 -2.54 -3.93
N SER A 235 -1.85 -1.88 -4.82
CA SER A 235 -1.37 -1.37 -6.10
C SER A 235 -1.59 0.14 -6.13
N LEU A 236 -0.54 0.91 -5.83
CA LEU A 236 -0.63 2.37 -5.68
C LEU A 236 0.24 3.06 -6.74
N ASN A 237 -0.33 4.05 -7.45
CA ASN A 237 0.38 4.79 -8.48
C ASN A 237 0.13 6.30 -8.40
N SER A 238 1.20 7.09 -8.48
CA SER A 238 1.15 8.56 -8.52
C SER A 238 0.50 9.13 -7.26
N ILE A 239 1.17 8.96 -6.12
CA ILE A 239 0.70 9.44 -4.81
C ILE A 239 1.70 10.44 -4.22
N THR A 240 1.25 11.51 -3.56
CA THR A 240 2.19 12.42 -2.89
C THR A 240 2.66 11.81 -1.57
N SER A 241 1.75 11.48 -0.65
CA SER A 241 2.09 10.84 0.63
C SER A 241 1.22 9.63 0.97
N VAL A 242 1.85 8.59 1.52
CA VAL A 242 1.16 7.42 2.06
C VAL A 242 1.78 6.95 3.38
N SER A 243 0.92 6.62 4.36
CA SER A 243 1.32 5.98 5.60
C SER A 243 0.58 4.66 5.83
N PHE A 244 1.33 3.65 6.29
CA PHE A 244 0.80 2.33 6.63
C PHE A 244 1.07 2.00 8.09
N SER A 245 0.01 1.69 8.84
CA SER A 245 0.05 1.12 10.18
C SER A 245 -0.70 -0.22 10.15
N LEU A 246 0.04 -1.32 10.03
CA LEU A 246 -0.53 -2.66 9.88
C LEU A 246 -0.15 -3.56 11.06
N ASN A 247 -1.14 -4.26 11.64
CA ASN A 247 -0.94 -5.17 12.76
C ASN A 247 -1.66 -6.51 12.55
N SER A 248 -1.00 -7.61 12.94
CA SER A 248 -1.55 -8.98 12.90
C SER A 248 -2.07 -9.38 11.51
N ILE A 249 -1.15 -9.53 10.55
CA ILE A 249 -1.47 -9.87 9.16
C ILE A 249 -0.73 -11.13 8.69
N THR A 250 -1.42 -12.09 8.06
CA THR A 250 -0.74 -13.30 7.55
C THR A 250 0.06 -13.00 6.28
N SER A 251 -0.52 -12.30 5.30
CA SER A 251 0.16 -11.93 4.05
C SER A 251 -0.15 -10.51 3.58
N VAL A 252 0.90 -9.79 3.18
CA VAL A 252 0.78 -8.47 2.53
C VAL A 252 1.74 -8.32 1.34
N SER A 253 1.23 -7.76 0.24
CA SER A 253 2.03 -7.38 -0.93
C SER A 253 1.83 -5.91 -1.28
N PHE A 254 2.94 -5.20 -1.52
CA PHE A 254 2.97 -3.82 -1.96
C PHE A 254 3.56 -3.71 -3.36
N SER A 255 2.83 -3.05 -4.26
CA SER A 255 3.29 -2.60 -5.58
C SER A 255 3.08 -1.10 -5.66
N LEU A 256 4.13 -0.31 -5.41
CA LEU A 256 4.08 1.15 -5.33
C LEU A 256 4.92 1.77 -6.44
N ASN A 257 4.34 2.69 -7.21
CA ASN A 257 5.03 3.42 -8.28
C ASN A 257 4.80 4.93 -8.21
N SER A 258 5.86 5.71 -8.42
CA SER A 258 5.82 7.19 -8.50
C SER A 258 5.19 7.80 -7.24
N ILE A 259 5.89 7.71 -6.10
CA ILE A 259 5.42 8.27 -4.82
C ILE A 259 6.45 9.24 -4.24
N THR A 260 6.02 10.40 -3.71
CA THR A 260 6.96 11.32 -3.06
C THR A 260 7.43 10.78 -1.70
N SER A 261 6.50 10.48 -0.78
CA SER A 261 6.85 9.91 0.53
C SER A 261 6.01 8.71 0.95
N VAL A 262 6.67 7.72 1.54
CA VAL A 262 6.07 6.49 2.08
C VAL A 262 6.59 6.23 3.50
N SER A 263 5.70 5.89 4.44
CA SER A 263 6.10 5.33 5.73
C SER A 263 5.38 4.02 6.04
N PHE A 264 6.13 3.03 6.52
CA PHE A 264 5.61 1.73 6.96
C PHE A 264 5.89 1.51 8.44
N SER A 265 4.84 1.22 9.19
CA SER A 265 4.87 0.71 10.57
C SER A 265 4.14 -0.62 10.61
N LEU A 266 4.87 -1.73 10.54
CA LEU A 266 4.30 -3.08 10.45
C LEU A 266 4.67 -3.91 11.69
N ASN A 267 3.68 -4.57 12.29
CA ASN A 267 3.87 -5.43 13.46
C ASN A 267 3.16 -6.78 13.31
N SER A 268 3.80 -7.86 13.76
CA SER A 268 3.24 -9.22 13.80
C SER A 268 2.72 -9.69 12.43
N ILE A 269 3.64 -9.87 11.47
CA ILE A 269 3.31 -10.28 10.09
C ILE A 269 4.03 -11.57 9.70
N THR A 270 3.33 -12.55 9.13
CA THR A 270 3.98 -13.79 8.69
C THR A 270 4.79 -13.57 7.39
N SER A 271 4.20 -12.91 6.40
CA SER A 271 4.86 -12.65 5.11
C SER A 271 4.56 -11.25 4.56
N VAL A 272 5.61 -10.57 4.09
CA VAL A 272 5.51 -9.27 3.44
C VAL A 272 6.45 -9.16 2.23
N SER A 273 5.95 -8.58 1.14
CA SER A 273 6.73 -8.30 -0.08
C SER A 273 6.56 -6.84 -0.51
N PHE A 274 7.68 -6.20 -0.86
CA PHE A 274 7.72 -4.80 -1.31
C PHE A 274 8.31 -4.68 -2.72
N SER A 275 7.46 -4.37 -3.69
CA SER A 275 7.85 -3.91 -5.03
C SER A 275 7.66 -2.40 -5.12
N LEU A 276 8.76 -1.64 -5.06
CA LEU A 276 8.76 -0.16 -5.02
C LEU A 276 9.56 0.42 -6.18
N ASN A 277 9.00 1.38 -6.91
CA ASN A 277 9.67 2.04 -8.03
C ASN A 277 9.46 3.57 -8.04
N SER A 278 10.53 4.33 -8.30
CA SER A 278 10.49 5.79 -8.46
C SER A 278 9.90 6.49 -7.23
N ILE A 279 10.62 6.46 -6.10
CA ILE A 279 10.18 7.06 -4.83
C ILE A 279 11.20 8.11 -4.35
N THR A 280 10.75 9.24 -3.78
CA THR A 280 11.71 10.22 -3.22
C THR A 280 12.19 9.78 -1.84
N SER A 281 11.28 9.49 -0.89
CA SER A 281 11.64 8.98 0.43
C SER A 281 10.76 7.81 0.88
N VAL A 282 11.38 6.81 1.50
CA VAL A 282 10.67 5.71 2.17
C VAL A 282 11.33 5.32 3.48
N SER A 283 10.52 5.15 4.53
CA SER A 283 10.95 4.63 5.83
C SER A 283 10.20 3.35 6.21
N PHE A 284 10.94 2.39 6.78
CA PHE A 284 10.39 1.13 7.27
C PHE A 284 10.69 0.96 8.76
N SER A 285 9.64 0.73 9.55
CA SER A 285 9.70 0.28 10.94
C SER A 285 8.95 -1.05 11.03
N LEU A 286 9.67 -2.17 11.02
CA LEU A 286 9.10 -3.51 11.01
C LEU A 286 9.48 -4.29 12.27
N ASN A 287 8.49 -4.89 12.94
CA ASN A 287 8.69 -5.69 14.14
C ASN A 287 7.97 -7.05 14.07
N SER A 288 8.63 -8.11 14.55
CA SER A 288 8.05 -9.45 14.70
C SER A 288 7.50 -10.01 13.37
N ILE A 289 8.40 -10.25 12.41
CA ILE A 289 8.05 -10.73 11.06
C ILE A 289 8.72 -12.07 10.74
N THR A 290 8.01 -13.04 10.15
CA THR A 290 8.66 -14.31 9.76
C THR A 290 9.48 -14.13 8.47
N SER A 291 8.93 -13.48 7.45
CA SER A 291 9.62 -13.28 6.16
C SER A 291 9.34 -11.91 5.53
N VAL A 292 10.40 -11.25 5.03
CA VAL A 292 10.29 -10.00 4.25
C VAL A 292 11.23 -9.96 3.03
N SER A 293 10.75 -9.38 1.94
CA SER A 293 11.48 -9.17 0.68
C SER A 293 11.30 -7.76 0.13
N PHE A 294 12.38 -7.17 -0.40
CA PHE A 294 12.43 -5.76 -0.85
C PHE A 294 13.05 -5.58 -2.25
N SER A 295 12.36 -4.89 -3.18
CA SER A 295 12.87 -4.37 -4.47
C SER A 295 11.98 -3.23 -5.03
N LEU A 296 12.09 -1.93 -4.70
CA LEU A 296 13.20 -1.05 -4.31
C LEU A 296 14.11 -0.66 -5.50
N ASN A 297 13.56 0.06 -6.50
CA ASN A 297 14.27 0.65 -7.64
C ASN A 297 14.04 2.17 -7.79
N SER A 298 15.10 2.92 -8.16
CA SER A 298 15.10 4.36 -8.39
C SER A 298 14.56 5.16 -7.20
N ILE A 299 15.33 5.22 -6.10
CA ILE A 299 14.89 5.88 -4.86
C ILE A 299 15.93 6.89 -4.34
N THR A 300 15.51 8.09 -3.96
CA THR A 300 16.47 9.08 -3.42
C THR A 300 16.94 8.68 -2.02
N SER A 301 16.03 8.43 -1.07
CA SER A 301 16.39 8.04 0.29
C SER A 301 15.55 6.88 0.84
N VAL A 302 16.23 5.95 1.52
CA VAL A 302 15.62 4.79 2.19
C VAL A 302 16.17 4.63 3.61
N SER A 303 15.30 4.38 4.58
CA SER A 303 15.72 3.96 5.93
C SER A 303 14.98 2.70 6.39
N PHE A 304 15.73 1.75 6.95
CA PHE A 304 15.20 0.50 7.51
C PHE A 304 15.50 0.40 9.01
N SER A 305 14.47 0.22 9.82
CA SER A 305 14.54 -0.17 11.22
C SER A 305 13.78 -1.49 11.39
N LEU A 306 14.51 -2.61 11.48
CA LEU A 306 13.92 -3.96 11.53
C LEU A 306 14.29 -4.64 12.85
N ASN A 307 13.30 -5.22 13.53
CA ASN A 307 13.50 -5.94 14.78
C ASN A 307 12.78 -7.30 14.80
N SER A 308 13.44 -8.34 15.32
CA SER A 308 12.85 -9.67 15.52
C SER A 308 12.28 -10.27 14.23
N ILE A 309 13.14 -10.58 13.26
CA ILE A 309 12.76 -11.15 11.96
C ILE A 309 13.43 -12.51 11.72
N THR A 310 12.76 -13.49 11.12
CA THR A 310 13.42 -14.76 10.77
C THR A 310 14.23 -14.64 9.47
N SER A 311 13.64 -14.11 8.39
CA SER A 311 14.33 -13.91 7.11
C SER A 311 14.07 -12.56 6.45
N VAL A 312 15.15 -11.96 5.93
CA VAL A 312 15.15 -10.68 5.21
C VAL A 312 15.94 -10.81 3.91
N SER A 313 15.40 -10.29 2.81
CA SER A 313 16.10 -10.15 1.53
C SER A 313 15.96 -8.75 0.93
N PHE A 314 17.07 -8.16 0.52
CA PHE A 314 17.13 -6.84 -0.12
C PHE A 314 17.70 -6.94 -1.54
N SER A 315 17.00 -6.37 -2.52
CA SER A 315 17.43 -6.24 -3.91
C SER A 315 17.27 -4.80 -4.39
N LEU A 316 18.33 -3.99 -4.31
CA LEU A 316 18.34 -2.56 -4.65
C LEU A 316 19.48 -2.26 -5.66
N LYS A 317 19.47 -1.20 -6.48
CA LYS A 317 18.27 -0.51 -6.95
C LYS A 317 18.44 0.95 -7.38
N SER A 318 19.63 1.44 -7.75
CA SER A 318 19.80 2.84 -8.19
C SER A 318 19.32 3.84 -7.12
N ILE A 319 20.02 3.88 -5.99
CA ILE A 319 19.61 4.64 -4.79
C ILE A 319 20.64 5.71 -4.42
N THR A 320 20.23 6.91 -4.00
CA THR A 320 21.20 7.91 -3.54
C THR A 320 21.70 7.58 -2.12
N SER A 321 20.80 7.42 -1.14
CA SER A 321 21.17 7.03 0.22
C SER A 321 20.30 5.91 0.79
N VAL A 322 20.93 4.96 1.48
CA VAL A 322 20.24 3.92 2.26
C VAL A 322 20.90 3.73 3.63
N SER A 323 20.06 3.64 4.67
CA SER A 323 20.47 3.27 6.02
C SER A 323 19.73 2.03 6.52
N PHE A 324 20.47 1.14 7.19
CA PHE A 324 19.94 -0.07 7.82
C PHE A 324 20.28 -0.09 9.31
N SER A 325 19.28 -0.34 10.14
CA SER A 325 19.40 -0.62 11.57
C SER A 325 18.62 -1.91 11.86
N LEU A 326 19.32 -3.04 11.91
CA LEU A 326 18.69 -4.36 12.01
C LEU A 326 19.09 -5.04 13.33
N ASN A 327 18.11 -5.57 14.06
CA ASN A 327 18.32 -6.23 15.36
C ASN A 327 17.59 -7.58 15.45
N SER A 328 18.25 -8.58 16.02
CA SER A 328 17.67 -9.91 16.32
C SER A 328 17.08 -10.58 15.07
N ILE A 329 17.94 -10.96 14.11
CA ILE A 329 17.51 -11.58 12.84
C ILE A 329 18.24 -12.91 12.60
N THR A 330 17.54 -13.95 12.14
CA THR A 330 18.20 -15.23 11.85
C THR A 330 18.98 -15.19 10.53
N SER A 331 18.40 -14.62 9.47
CA SER A 331 19.03 -14.55 8.15
C SER A 331 18.78 -13.22 7.42
N VAL A 332 19.84 -12.62 6.88
CA VAL A 332 19.77 -11.42 6.05
C VAL A 332 20.61 -11.58 4.79
N SER A 333 20.04 -11.19 3.64
CA SER A 333 20.76 -11.13 2.36
C SER A 333 20.61 -9.75 1.71
N PHE A 334 21.73 -9.21 1.22
CA PHE A 334 21.80 -7.92 0.54
C PHE A 334 22.36 -8.08 -0.87
N SER A 335 21.59 -7.68 -1.87
CA SER A 335 22.02 -7.49 -3.26
C SER A 335 21.83 -6.02 -3.61
N LEU A 336 22.90 -5.23 -3.56
CA LEU A 336 22.85 -3.79 -3.84
C LEU A 336 23.65 -3.48 -5.12
N LYS A 337 23.12 -2.69 -6.06
CA LYS A 337 23.91 -2.04 -7.09
C LYS A 337 23.54 -0.58 -7.37
N SER A 338 24.57 0.18 -7.75
CA SER A 338 24.51 1.59 -8.16
C SER A 338 23.95 2.47 -7.05
N ILE A 339 24.69 2.59 -5.94
CA ILE A 339 24.29 3.39 -4.78
C ILE A 339 25.34 4.45 -4.46
N THR A 340 24.95 5.66 -4.07
CA THR A 340 25.94 6.69 -3.65
C THR A 340 26.43 6.43 -2.21
N SER A 341 25.53 6.29 -1.24
CA SER A 341 25.89 6.07 0.17
C SER A 341 25.07 4.95 0.83
N VAL A 342 25.77 4.05 1.53
CA VAL A 342 25.19 2.94 2.31
C VAL A 342 25.72 2.99 3.74
N ASN A 343 24.84 2.99 4.74
CA ASN A 343 25.21 2.79 6.14
C ASN A 343 24.49 1.57 6.73
N VAL A 344 25.22 0.64 7.34
CA VAL A 344 24.68 -0.61 7.87
C VAL A 344 25.06 -0.77 9.35
N SER A 345 24.06 -0.82 10.22
CA SER A 345 24.18 -1.21 11.62
C SER A 345 23.42 -2.51 11.86
N LEU A 346 24.12 -3.58 12.26
CA LEU A 346 23.51 -4.89 12.57
C LEU A 346 23.89 -5.35 13.98
N ASN A 347 22.92 -5.89 14.72
CA ASN A 347 23.11 -6.46 16.05
C ASN A 347 22.38 -7.81 16.20
N SER A 348 23.05 -8.80 16.81
CA SER A 348 22.47 -10.11 17.13
C SER A 348 21.88 -10.83 15.90
N ILE A 349 22.75 -11.18 14.95
CA ILE A 349 22.35 -11.84 13.69
C ILE A 349 22.99 -13.22 13.57
N THR A 350 22.28 -14.25 13.09
CA THR A 350 22.92 -15.58 12.88
C THR A 350 23.70 -15.62 11.57
N SER A 351 23.12 -15.14 10.47
CA SER A 351 23.75 -15.18 9.14
C SER A 351 23.48 -13.93 8.30
N VAL A 352 24.54 -13.41 7.67
CA VAL A 352 24.48 -12.26 6.78
C VAL A 352 25.30 -12.48 5.50
N SER A 353 24.73 -12.14 4.35
CA SER A 353 25.45 -12.09 3.07
C SER A 353 25.28 -10.73 2.38
N PHE A 354 26.38 -10.17 1.88
CA PHE A 354 26.42 -8.92 1.12
C PHE A 354 26.98 -9.16 -0.28
N SER A 355 26.29 -8.64 -1.30
CA SER A 355 26.75 -8.54 -2.68
C SER A 355 26.56 -7.09 -3.14
N LEU A 356 27.65 -6.33 -3.24
CA LEU A 356 27.62 -4.87 -3.48
C LEU A 356 28.31 -4.49 -4.79
N ASN A 357 27.48 -4.12 -5.77
CA ASN A 357 27.75 -3.57 -7.09
C ASN A 357 27.97 -2.05 -7.19
N SER A 358 29.18 -1.51 -7.39
CA SER A 358 29.37 -0.13 -7.85
C SER A 358 28.80 0.93 -6.89
N ILE A 359 29.49 1.16 -5.76
CA ILE A 359 29.02 2.04 -4.67
C ILE A 359 30.08 3.09 -4.32
N THR A 360 29.70 4.34 -4.07
CA THR A 360 30.68 5.39 -3.73
C THR A 360 31.17 5.27 -2.28
N SER A 361 30.27 5.17 -1.30
CA SER A 361 30.64 4.96 0.10
C SER A 361 29.78 3.91 0.81
N VAL A 362 30.43 3.09 1.64
CA VAL A 362 29.79 2.09 2.50
C VAL A 362 30.40 2.13 3.91
N SER A 363 29.58 2.17 4.95
CA SER A 363 30.02 1.95 6.33
C SER A 363 29.27 0.78 6.97
N PHE A 364 30.01 -0.13 7.61
CA PHE A 364 29.47 -1.27 8.35
C PHE A 364 29.82 -1.18 9.84
N SER A 365 28.81 -1.31 10.69
CA SER A 365 28.93 -1.47 12.15
C SER A 365 28.20 -2.74 12.56
N LEU A 366 28.93 -3.85 12.74
CA LEU A 366 28.35 -5.17 12.98
C LEU A 366 28.73 -5.68 14.38
N ASN A 367 27.75 -6.13 15.16
CA ASN A 367 27.95 -6.67 16.51
C ASN A 367 27.23 -8.01 16.72
N SER A 368 27.90 -8.96 17.37
CA SER A 368 27.33 -10.26 17.77
C SER A 368 26.73 -11.03 16.59
N ILE A 369 27.58 -11.52 15.67
CA ILE A 369 27.15 -12.24 14.47
C ILE A 369 27.86 -13.60 14.33
N THR A 370 27.11 -14.67 14.05
CA THR A 370 27.73 -16.01 13.88
C THR A 370 28.46 -16.13 12.52
N SER A 371 27.86 -15.63 11.43
CA SER A 371 28.47 -15.70 10.09
C SER A 371 28.17 -14.46 9.23
N VAL A 372 29.22 -13.93 8.59
CA VAL A 372 29.11 -12.82 7.62
C VAL A 372 29.93 -13.13 6.36
N SER A 373 29.36 -12.89 5.18
CA SER A 373 30.09 -12.94 3.90
C SER A 373 29.92 -11.64 3.11
N PHE A 374 31.01 -11.14 2.55
CA PHE A 374 31.06 -9.93 1.74
C PHE A 374 31.56 -10.23 0.32
N SER A 375 30.80 -9.81 -0.70
CA SER A 375 31.18 -9.79 -2.11
C SER A 375 31.20 -8.34 -2.64
N LEU A 376 32.34 -7.72 -2.40
CA LEU A 376 32.84 -6.39 -2.74
C LEU A 376 33.17 -6.17 -4.23
N ASN A 377 32.46 -5.33 -5.01
CA ASN A 377 32.96 -4.93 -6.33
C ASN A 377 32.76 -3.45 -6.70
N SER A 378 33.84 -2.81 -7.16
CA SER A 378 33.86 -1.43 -7.68
C SER A 378 33.38 -0.41 -6.64
N ILE A 379 34.10 -0.28 -5.52
CA ILE A 379 33.71 0.63 -4.42
C ILE A 379 34.75 1.72 -4.21
N THR A 380 34.36 2.99 -4.13
CA THR A 380 35.33 4.06 -3.87
C THR A 380 35.83 4.00 -2.43
N SER A 381 34.93 3.92 -1.45
CA SER A 381 35.30 3.85 -0.02
C SER A 381 34.45 2.85 0.75
N VAL A 382 35.08 2.05 1.61
CA VAL A 382 34.38 1.16 2.54
C VAL A 382 35.06 1.12 3.91
N SER A 383 34.27 1.20 4.99
CA SER A 383 34.75 1.03 6.36
C SER A 383 34.03 -0.11 7.07
N PHE A 384 34.78 -0.92 7.82
CA PHE A 384 34.27 -2.03 8.61
C PHE A 384 34.60 -1.83 10.09
N SER A 385 33.59 -1.82 10.95
CA SER A 385 33.70 -1.92 12.40
C SER A 385 32.97 -3.19 12.84
N LEU A 386 33.72 -4.26 13.11
CA LEU A 386 33.19 -5.60 13.39
C LEU A 386 33.56 -6.03 14.81
N ASN A 387 32.57 -6.43 15.62
CA ASN A 387 32.76 -6.88 16.99
C ASN A 387 32.03 -8.21 17.27
N SER A 388 32.71 -9.14 17.96
CA SER A 388 32.14 -10.41 18.41
C SER A 388 31.54 -11.24 17.25
N ILE A 389 32.40 -11.67 16.31
CA ILE A 389 31.98 -12.43 15.12
C ILE A 389 32.66 -13.80 15.05
N THR A 390 31.90 -14.88 14.90
CA THR A 390 32.50 -16.23 14.82
C THR A 390 33.18 -16.48 13.46
N SER A 391 32.56 -16.05 12.36
CA SER A 391 33.14 -16.21 11.02
C SER A 391 32.84 -15.02 10.10
N VAL A 392 33.87 -14.52 9.41
CA VAL A 392 33.72 -13.47 8.39
C VAL A 392 34.60 -13.73 7.16
N SER A 393 34.05 -13.52 5.96
CA SER A 393 34.78 -13.67 4.69
C SER A 393 34.63 -12.46 3.76
N PHE A 394 35.73 -12.11 3.09
CA PHE A 394 35.83 -11.16 1.98
C PHE A 394 36.82 -11.74 0.95
N SER A 395 36.88 -11.35 -0.33
CA SER A 395 35.74 -10.98 -1.17
C SER A 395 35.74 -9.54 -1.69
N LEU A 396 36.90 -8.86 -1.83
CA LEU A 396 36.97 -7.46 -2.29
C LEU A 396 37.66 -7.32 -3.65
N ASN A 397 36.98 -6.67 -4.62
CA ASN A 397 37.50 -6.36 -5.95
C ASN A 397 37.35 -4.88 -6.31
N SER A 398 38.42 -4.28 -6.85
CA SER A 398 38.44 -2.90 -7.39
C SER A 398 37.93 -1.86 -6.38
N ILE A 399 38.73 -1.59 -5.33
CA ILE A 399 38.35 -0.68 -4.23
C ILE A 399 39.38 0.44 -4.06
N THR A 400 38.97 1.70 -3.97
CA THR A 400 39.93 2.81 -3.80
C THR A 400 40.46 2.89 -2.38
N SER A 401 39.58 2.85 -1.37
CA SER A 401 39.97 2.77 0.04
C SER A 401 39.13 1.79 0.85
N VAL A 402 39.80 1.02 1.70
CA VAL A 402 39.16 0.17 2.71
C VAL A 402 39.84 0.32 4.08
N SER A 403 39.03 0.45 5.13
CA SER A 403 39.49 0.38 6.52
C SER A 403 38.79 -0.73 7.29
N PHE A 404 39.56 -1.46 8.10
CA PHE A 404 39.07 -2.53 8.96
C PHE A 404 39.38 -2.25 10.42
N SER A 405 38.36 -2.33 11.28
CA SER A 405 38.46 -2.36 12.74
C SER A 405 37.76 -3.63 13.23
N LEU A 406 38.55 -4.65 13.57
CA LEU A 406 38.10 -6.01 13.87
C LEU A 406 38.41 -6.37 15.32
N ASN A 407 37.39 -6.68 16.12
CA ASN A 407 37.54 -7.05 17.52
C ASN A 407 36.81 -8.37 17.85
N SER A 408 37.48 -9.27 18.58
CA SER A 408 36.90 -10.54 19.05
C SER A 408 36.32 -11.39 17.90
N ILE A 409 37.18 -11.81 16.96
CA ILE A 409 36.77 -12.60 15.78
C ILE A 409 37.40 -13.99 15.80
N THR A 410 36.60 -15.05 15.72
CA THR A 410 37.14 -16.42 15.76
C THR A 410 37.84 -16.81 14.45
N SER A 411 37.25 -16.44 13.30
CA SER A 411 37.83 -16.70 11.98
C SER A 411 37.55 -15.58 10.98
N VAL A 412 38.59 -15.17 10.26
CA VAL A 412 38.50 -14.24 9.13
C VAL A 412 39.27 -14.74 7.91
N SER A 413 38.66 -14.61 6.73
CA SER A 413 39.30 -14.86 5.44
C SER A 413 39.23 -13.65 4.52
N PHE A 414 40.34 -13.36 3.84
CA PHE A 414 40.49 -12.25 2.92
C PHE A 414 40.88 -12.72 1.51
N SER A 415 40.22 -12.16 0.50
CA SER A 415 40.54 -12.26 -0.91
C SER A 415 40.44 -10.85 -1.48
N LEU A 416 41.61 -10.24 -1.70
CA LEU A 416 41.75 -8.82 -2.05
C LEU A 416 42.35 -8.68 -3.45
N ASN A 417 41.62 -8.04 -4.37
CA ASN A 417 42.06 -7.72 -5.72
C ASN A 417 41.77 -6.25 -6.05
N SER A 418 42.65 -5.57 -6.78
CA SER A 418 42.31 -4.25 -7.33
C SER A 418 42.28 -3.10 -6.30
N ILE A 419 42.94 -3.22 -5.14
CA ILE A 419 42.78 -2.27 -4.02
C ILE A 419 43.93 -1.24 -3.96
N THR A 420 43.62 0.07 -3.92
CA THR A 420 44.66 1.12 -3.88
C THR A 420 45.08 1.58 -2.49
N SER A 421 44.25 1.41 -1.46
CA SER A 421 44.64 1.68 -0.06
C SER A 421 43.88 0.80 0.93
N VAL A 422 44.59 0.34 1.97
CA VAL A 422 44.08 -0.60 2.99
C VAL A 422 44.65 -0.25 4.36
N SER A 423 43.80 -0.12 5.38
CA SER A 423 44.22 -0.02 6.79
C SER A 423 43.55 -1.06 7.68
N PHE A 424 44.29 -1.54 8.68
CA PHE A 424 43.81 -2.55 9.65
C PHE A 424 44.05 -2.11 11.10
N SER A 425 43.04 -2.32 11.94
CA SER A 425 43.12 -2.41 13.39
C SER A 425 42.51 -3.77 13.78
N LEU A 426 43.30 -4.63 14.40
CA LEU A 426 42.95 -6.02 14.70
C LEU A 426 43.17 -6.30 16.19
N ASN A 427 42.16 -6.82 16.87
CA ASN A 427 42.24 -7.21 18.28
C ASN A 427 41.50 -8.53 18.55
N SER A 428 42.09 -9.39 19.38
CA SER A 428 41.51 -10.68 19.80
C SER A 428 40.99 -11.53 18.64
N ILE A 429 41.85 -11.83 17.65
CA ILE A 429 41.50 -12.68 16.50
C ILE A 429 42.23 -14.02 16.59
N THR A 430 41.50 -15.14 16.57
CA THR A 430 42.12 -16.48 16.73
C THR A 430 42.60 -17.12 15.43
N SER A 431 42.01 -16.79 14.27
CA SER A 431 42.48 -17.29 12.98
C SER A 431 42.26 -16.28 11.84
N VAL A 432 43.28 -16.14 10.99
CA VAL A 432 43.31 -15.21 9.85
C VAL A 432 43.86 -15.94 8.63
N SER A 433 43.21 -15.79 7.48
CA SER A 433 43.65 -16.34 6.20
C SER A 433 43.60 -15.29 5.09
N PHE A 434 44.55 -15.34 4.15
CA PHE A 434 44.73 -14.33 3.10
C PHE A 434 44.95 -14.94 1.71
N SER A 435 44.41 -14.24 0.72
CA SER A 435 44.78 -14.32 -0.70
C SER A 435 44.80 -12.89 -1.27
N LEU A 436 45.85 -12.54 -2.00
CA LEU A 436 46.16 -11.15 -2.37
C LEU A 436 46.55 -11.04 -3.85
N LYS A 437 46.12 -9.96 -4.50
CA LYS A 437 46.53 -9.59 -5.86
C LYS A 437 46.88 -8.11 -5.92
N HIS A 438 48.18 -7.81 -5.94
CA HIS A 438 48.70 -6.45 -5.92
C HIS A 438 48.60 -5.85 -4.50
N VAL A 439 47.77 -4.82 -4.38
CA VAL A 439 47.51 -3.98 -3.21
C VAL A 439 48.68 -3.09 -2.76
N SER A 440 48.43 -1.79 -2.68
CA SER A 440 49.35 -0.82 -2.08
C SER A 440 48.97 -0.65 -0.61
N PHE A 441 49.86 -1.06 0.29
CA PHE A 441 49.51 -1.33 1.69
C PHE A 441 49.78 -0.11 2.59
N SER A 442 48.80 0.32 3.38
CA SER A 442 48.86 1.61 4.11
C SER A 442 49.17 1.49 5.62
N LEU A 443 49.19 0.27 6.17
CA LEU A 443 49.67 -0.03 7.53
C LEU A 443 48.87 -1.19 8.18
N ASN A 444 49.06 -1.58 9.43
CA ASN A 444 49.87 -0.98 10.49
C ASN A 444 51.04 -1.90 10.93
N SER A 445 52.01 -1.35 11.66
CA SER A 445 53.20 -2.05 12.13
C SER A 445 52.94 -3.00 13.32
N ILE A 446 53.87 -3.92 13.56
CA ILE A 446 53.85 -4.91 14.64
C ILE A 446 54.64 -6.16 14.25
N THR A 447 54.22 -7.34 14.72
CA THR A 447 54.94 -8.62 14.52
C THR A 447 54.80 -9.13 13.08
N SER A 448 55.71 -8.69 12.19
CA SER A 448 55.74 -9.09 10.78
C SER A 448 56.20 -10.54 10.59
N VAL A 449 55.26 -11.47 10.50
CA VAL A 449 55.52 -12.87 10.11
C VAL A 449 56.05 -12.91 8.66
N SER A 450 56.88 -13.90 8.34
CA SER A 450 57.65 -14.04 7.09
C SER A 450 56.83 -14.33 5.81
N PHE A 451 55.54 -14.01 5.79
CA PHE A 451 54.61 -14.23 4.67
C PHE A 451 54.84 -13.23 3.52
N SER A 452 55.93 -13.41 2.78
CA SER A 452 56.26 -12.68 1.55
C SER A 452 56.39 -13.68 0.39
N CYS A 453 55.46 -13.83 -0.55
CA CYS A 453 54.34 -12.97 -1.02
C CYS A 453 54.75 -11.66 -1.74
N ARG A 454 56.01 -11.23 -1.66
CA ARG A 454 56.60 -10.18 -2.52
C ARG A 454 56.33 -8.76 -1.98
N SER A 455 56.33 -7.78 -2.89
CA SER A 455 56.19 -6.32 -2.66
C SER A 455 55.99 -5.62 -4.01
N TRP A 456 55.85 -4.27 -4.07
CA TRP A 456 56.86 -3.42 -4.75
C TRP A 456 56.63 -1.90 -4.76
N ARG A 457 55.66 -1.36 -5.53
CA ARG A 457 55.68 0.04 -6.05
C ARG A 457 54.27 0.66 -6.16
N SER A 458 54.19 1.91 -6.65
CA SER A 458 53.01 2.80 -6.80
C SER A 458 53.42 4.11 -7.52
N ALA A 459 52.55 5.13 -7.57
CA ALA A 459 52.73 6.36 -8.36
C ALA A 459 51.97 7.57 -7.77
N PHE A 460 52.21 8.79 -8.30
CA PHE A 460 51.80 10.08 -7.72
C PHE A 460 51.47 11.14 -8.81
N LEU A 461 51.22 12.41 -8.40
CA LEU A 461 51.11 13.62 -9.25
C LEU A 461 50.26 14.73 -8.55
N ILE A 462 50.14 15.93 -9.14
CA ILE A 462 49.58 17.15 -8.51
C ILE A 462 48.97 18.16 -9.53
N PRO A 463 48.02 19.03 -9.12
CA PRO A 463 47.36 20.03 -9.98
C PRO A 463 48.01 21.44 -9.99
N ARG A 464 47.39 22.41 -10.68
CA ARG A 464 47.79 23.84 -10.83
C ARG A 464 46.61 24.81 -10.62
N GLN A 465 46.89 26.13 -10.64
CA GLN A 465 45.96 27.22 -10.27
C GLN A 465 45.51 28.08 -11.47
N GLN A 466 44.54 28.99 -11.28
CA GLN A 466 44.01 29.91 -12.31
C GLN A 466 43.18 29.20 -13.41
N LYS A 467 42.77 27.92 -13.21
CA LYS A 467 41.99 27.09 -14.17
C LYS A 467 42.41 25.60 -14.26
N ILE A 468 41.79 24.68 -13.53
CA ILE A 468 42.10 23.21 -13.56
C ILE A 468 40.83 22.35 -13.31
N GLU A 469 40.87 21.04 -13.63
CA GLU A 469 39.94 19.96 -13.21
C GLU A 469 39.99 18.77 -14.22
N VAL A 470 39.18 17.70 -14.08
CA VAL A 470 39.12 16.50 -14.97
C VAL A 470 37.84 15.64 -14.82
N VAL A 471 37.85 14.51 -14.09
CA VAL A 471 36.70 13.61 -13.80
C VAL A 471 37.03 12.09 -13.92
N THR A 472 36.04 11.19 -13.85
CA THR A 472 36.19 9.69 -13.82
C THR A 472 34.86 8.93 -14.06
N GLY A 473 34.88 7.58 -14.16
CA GLY A 473 33.68 6.72 -14.34
C GLY A 473 33.92 5.21 -14.13
N THR A 474 32.99 4.34 -14.58
CA THR A 474 33.17 2.86 -14.69
C THR A 474 31.84 2.08 -14.53
N LEU A 475 31.85 0.79 -14.12
CA LEU A 475 30.72 -0.15 -14.30
C LEU A 475 31.13 -1.59 -14.71
N LEU A 476 31.14 -2.59 -13.81
CA LEU A 476 31.42 -4.02 -14.08
C LEU A 476 30.52 -4.99 -13.26
N TYR A 477 30.76 -6.31 -13.34
CA TYR A 477 30.30 -7.33 -12.37
C TYR A 477 29.71 -8.62 -13.00
N THR A 478 29.71 -9.76 -12.30
CA THR A 478 29.07 -11.05 -12.66
C THR A 478 29.78 -12.26 -11.99
N GLY A 479 29.35 -13.50 -12.25
CA GLY A 479 29.83 -14.74 -11.61
C GLY A 479 28.93 -15.95 -11.91
N PHE A 480 28.87 -17.02 -11.10
CA PHE A 480 29.55 -17.28 -9.81
C PHE A 480 29.56 -18.79 -9.45
N THR A 481 30.09 -19.12 -8.26
CA THR A 481 29.89 -20.36 -7.48
C THR A 481 30.63 -21.65 -7.89
N HIS A 482 30.05 -22.52 -8.72
CA HIS A 482 30.18 -23.99 -8.54
C HIS A 482 31.18 -24.77 -9.44
N GLN A 483 30.70 -25.74 -10.22
CA GLN A 483 31.30 -27.08 -10.39
C GLN A 483 31.07 -27.63 -11.85
N THR A 484 31.54 -28.81 -12.31
CA THR A 484 31.86 -30.04 -11.55
C THR A 484 32.96 -30.94 -12.15
N PHE A 485 33.85 -31.44 -11.27
CA PHE A 485 34.78 -32.57 -11.47
C PHE A 485 35.77 -32.41 -12.66
N CYS A 486 36.53 -33.46 -12.98
CA CYS A 486 37.13 -33.64 -14.30
C CYS A 486 35.97 -33.84 -15.30
N ILE A 487 35.48 -32.76 -15.91
CA ILE A 487 34.12 -32.60 -16.45
C ILE A 487 33.81 -31.11 -16.66
N ASN A 488 32.53 -30.74 -16.54
CA ASN A 488 31.97 -29.59 -17.27
C ASN A 488 31.02 -28.69 -16.45
N ASN A 489 30.51 -27.67 -17.14
CA ASN A 489 29.50 -26.69 -16.75
C ASN A 489 28.72 -26.25 -18.02
N SER A 490 27.89 -25.20 -17.96
CA SER A 490 27.17 -24.66 -19.13
C SER A 490 25.97 -23.77 -18.71
N LEU A 491 25.09 -23.44 -19.66
CA LEU A 491 23.88 -22.62 -19.52
C LEU A 491 23.70 -21.74 -20.79
N GLU A 492 22.49 -21.19 -21.01
CA GLU A 492 22.08 -20.52 -22.25
C GLU A 492 20.83 -19.65 -22.01
N LYS A 493 20.61 -18.58 -22.81
CA LYS A 493 19.37 -17.77 -22.80
C LYS A 493 19.65 -16.30 -23.18
N GLY A 494 18.59 -15.55 -23.50
CA GLY A 494 18.60 -14.17 -24.00
C GLY A 494 17.36 -13.87 -24.85
N LYS A 495 16.99 -12.59 -24.97
CA LYS A 495 15.90 -12.08 -25.85
C LYS A 495 15.98 -10.56 -25.98
N GLU A 496 15.17 -9.98 -26.87
CA GLU A 496 14.91 -8.53 -26.99
C GLU A 496 15.07 -8.06 -28.46
N SER A 497 14.70 -6.80 -28.75
CA SER A 497 14.81 -6.16 -30.07
C SER A 497 14.07 -6.88 -31.23
N LEU A 498 14.45 -6.54 -32.47
CA LEU A 498 13.87 -6.94 -33.76
C LEU A 498 12.52 -6.29 -34.12
N CYS A 499 12.28 -6.14 -35.42
CA CYS A 499 11.19 -5.38 -36.01
C CYS A 499 11.75 -4.44 -37.11
N LEU A 500 11.18 -4.42 -38.32
CA LEU A 500 11.75 -3.69 -39.45
C LEU A 500 13.08 -4.34 -39.89
N PRO A 501 14.16 -3.58 -40.18
CA PRO A 501 14.24 -2.11 -40.13
C PRO A 501 13.63 -1.30 -41.30
N PRO A 502 13.53 -1.76 -42.57
CA PRO A 502 13.20 -0.87 -43.69
C PRO A 502 11.71 -0.48 -43.77
N PRO A 503 11.32 0.57 -44.53
CA PRO A 503 12.10 1.33 -45.52
C PRO A 503 13.38 2.02 -45.01
#